data_AF-A0A6L5FS68-F1
#
_entry.id   AF-A0A6L5FS68-F1
#
_cell.length_a   1.000
_cell.length_b   1.000
_cell.length_c   1.000
_cell.angle_alpha   90.00
_cell.angle_beta   90.00
_cell.angle_gamma   90.00
#
_symmetry.space_group_name_H-M   'P 1'
#
loop_
_entity.id
_entity.type
_entity.pdbx_description
1 polymer ?
#
loop_
_entity_poly.entity_id
_entity_poly.type
_entity_poly.pdbx_seq_one_letter_code
_entity_poly.pdbx_strand_id
1 'polypeptide(L)'
;MQQQKPRTAIREFSLDLLDFMQERLQECLADPASCRAALSDASCAFRILRRRLRAEAKDRFTQLVLVYDGDLESLANLEQPELANAINDTLDRLRIAARIIENG
;
A
#
# COMPACT_ATOMS: atom_id res chain seq x y z
N MET A 1 19.81 24.71 10.18
CA MET A 1 19.18 23.39 10.39
C MET A 1 19.52 22.53 9.19
N GLN A 2 20.33 21.47 9.35
CA GLN A 2 20.64 20.57 8.25
C GLN A 2 19.40 19.72 7.96
N GLN A 3 18.80 19.90 6.77
CA GLN A 3 17.80 18.97 6.28
C GLN A 3 18.52 17.65 5.99
N GLN A 4 18.37 16.66 6.89
CA GLN A 4 18.80 15.30 6.59
C GLN A 4 18.03 14.85 5.35
N LYS A 5 18.76 14.68 4.24
CA LYS A 5 18.21 13.99 3.08
C LYS A 5 17.76 12.59 3.54
N PRO A 6 16.56 12.14 3.11
CA PRO A 6 16.14 10.77 3.36
C PRO A 6 17.22 9.79 2.88
N ARG A 7 17.51 8.75 3.67
CA ARG A 7 18.56 7.77 3.32
C ARG A 7 18.26 6.96 2.06
N THR A 8 16.98 6.79 1.70
CA THR A 8 16.50 6.04 0.53
C THR A 8 15.70 6.96 -0.39
N ALA A 9 15.82 6.81 -1.72
CA ALA A 9 15.05 7.61 -2.66
C ALA A 9 13.53 7.35 -2.49
N ILE A 10 12.70 8.39 -2.64
CA ILE A 10 11.24 8.26 -2.46
C ILE A 10 10.63 7.24 -3.42
N ARG A 11 11.19 7.11 -4.62
CA ARG A 11 10.76 6.14 -5.64
C ARG A 11 10.96 4.71 -5.15
N GLU A 12 12.20 4.35 -4.80
CA GLU A 12 12.58 3.01 -4.30
C GLU A 12 11.75 2.65 -3.07
N PHE A 13 11.70 3.55 -2.09
CA PHE A 13 10.90 3.34 -0.89
C PHE A 13 9.41 3.09 -1.19
N SER A 14 8.86 3.80 -2.18
CA SER A 14 7.45 3.62 -2.52
C SER A 14 7.22 2.26 -3.17
N LEU A 15 8.12 1.82 -4.06
CA LEU A 15 8.05 0.50 -4.69
C LEU A 15 8.17 -0.61 -3.65
N ASP A 16 9.16 -0.53 -2.74
CA ASP A 16 9.35 -1.51 -1.68
C ASP A 16 8.09 -1.67 -0.80
N LEU A 17 7.40 -0.57 -0.47
CA LEU A 17 6.18 -0.65 0.33
C LEU A 17 4.98 -1.17 -0.48
N LEU A 18 4.89 -0.84 -1.78
CA LEU A 18 3.86 -1.42 -2.65
C LEU A 18 4.03 -2.93 -2.81
N ASP A 19 5.27 -3.41 -2.92
CA ASP A 19 5.58 -4.85 -3.01
C ASP A 19 5.27 -5.56 -1.70
N PHE A 20 5.68 -4.99 -0.56
CA PHE A 20 5.33 -5.52 0.76
C PHE A 20 3.81 -5.64 0.94
N MET A 21 3.05 -4.61 0.57
CA MET A 21 1.58 -4.66 0.65
C MET A 21 1.00 -5.75 -0.25
N GLN A 22 1.52 -5.94 -1.47
CA GLN A 22 1.08 -7.02 -2.35
C GLN A 22 1.33 -8.39 -1.74
N GLU A 23 2.50 -8.62 -1.15
CA GLU A 23 2.83 -9.88 -0.47
C GLU A 23 1.86 -10.17 0.69
N ARG A 24 1.60 -9.18 1.55
CA ARG A 24 0.65 -9.33 2.66
C ARG A 24 -0.76 -9.66 2.16
N LEU A 25 -1.23 -8.94 1.14
CA LEU A 25 -2.57 -9.19 0.57
C LEU A 25 -2.69 -10.58 -0.05
N GLN A 26 -1.65 -11.06 -0.72
CA GLN A 26 -1.58 -12.43 -1.22
C GLN A 26 -1.56 -13.46 -0.08
N GLU A 27 -0.86 -13.18 1.02
CA GLU A 27 -0.87 -14.04 2.21
C GLU A 27 -2.27 -14.16 2.80
N CYS A 28 -3.03 -13.07 2.91
CA CYS A 28 -4.43 -13.13 3.36
C CYS A 28 -5.30 -14.01 2.45
N LEU A 29 -5.10 -13.98 1.13
CA LEU A 29 -5.84 -14.84 0.19
C LEU A 29 -5.46 -16.32 0.33
N ALA A 30 -4.20 -16.61 0.63
CA ALA A 30 -3.67 -17.96 0.73
C ALA A 30 -4.00 -18.63 2.07
N ASP A 31 -3.99 -17.86 3.16
CA ASP A 31 -4.21 -18.35 4.52
C ASP A 31 -5.21 -17.46 5.28
N PRO A 32 -6.47 -17.92 5.46
CA PRO A 32 -7.46 -17.21 6.25
C PRO A 32 -7.05 -16.97 7.71
N ALA A 33 -6.18 -17.81 8.29
CA ALA A 33 -5.75 -17.66 9.68
C ALA A 33 -4.78 -16.49 9.88
N SER A 34 -3.96 -16.16 8.88
CA SER A 34 -3.04 -15.03 8.90
C SER A 34 -3.65 -13.73 8.37
N CYS A 35 -4.79 -13.82 7.68
CA CYS A 35 -5.36 -12.69 6.94
C CYS A 35 -5.50 -11.39 7.76
N ARG A 36 -5.99 -11.46 9.01
CA ARG A 36 -6.12 -10.26 9.86
C ARG A 36 -4.77 -9.59 10.13
N ALA A 37 -3.73 -10.38 10.40
CA ALA A 37 -2.38 -9.85 10.63
C ALA A 37 -1.81 -9.24 9.34
N ALA A 38 -1.96 -9.95 8.22
CA ALA A 38 -1.54 -9.47 6.91
C ALA A 38 -2.23 -8.14 6.50
N LEU A 39 -3.55 -8.01 6.71
CA LEU A 39 -4.27 -6.76 6.45
C LEU A 39 -3.80 -5.62 7.36
N SER A 40 -3.48 -5.91 8.63
CA SER A 40 -2.93 -4.93 9.56
C SER A 40 -1.55 -4.44 9.13
N ASP A 41 -0.68 -5.35 8.70
CA ASP A 41 0.65 -5.02 8.18
C ASP A 41 0.56 -4.18 6.90
N ALA A 42 -0.31 -4.56 5.96
CA ALA A 42 -0.54 -3.79 4.74
C ALA A 42 -1.08 -2.39 5.03
N SER A 43 -2.03 -2.26 5.97
CA SER A 43 -2.55 -0.97 6.46
C SER A 43 -1.43 -0.11 7.06
N CYS A 44 -0.56 -0.70 7.86
CA CYS A 44 0.58 -0.01 8.45
C CYS A 44 1.55 0.52 7.38
N ALA A 45 1.93 -0.33 6.41
CA ALA A 45 2.77 0.05 5.29
C ALA A 45 2.16 1.20 4.48
N PHE A 46 0.85 1.15 4.23
CA PHE A 46 0.14 2.23 3.57
C PHE A 46 0.22 3.56 4.34
N ARG A 47 -0.02 3.52 5.67
CA ARG A 47 0.08 4.72 6.53
C ARG A 47 1.49 5.32 6.51
N ILE A 48 2.53 4.47 6.50
CA ILE A 48 3.93 4.87 6.39
C ILE A 48 4.20 5.53 5.03
N LEU A 49 3.79 4.89 3.93
CA LEU A 49 3.91 5.44 2.58
C LEU A 49 3.24 6.80 2.48
N ARG A 50 1.97 6.89 2.88
CA ARG A 50 1.16 8.12 2.85
C ARG A 50 1.83 9.25 3.62
N ARG A 51 2.36 8.97 4.82
CA ARG A 51 3.06 9.98 5.64
C ARG A 51 4.28 10.53 4.91
N ARG A 52 5.05 9.66 4.26
CA ARG A 52 6.27 10.06 3.57
C ARG A 52 5.99 10.81 2.26
N LEU A 53 5.02 10.35 1.47
CA LEU A 53 4.60 11.03 0.24
C LEU A 53 4.11 12.46 0.53
N ARG A 54 3.34 12.67 1.62
CA ARG A 54 2.91 14.02 2.05
C ARG A 54 4.08 14.93 2.43
N ALA A 55 5.14 14.37 2.99
CA ALA A 55 6.31 15.13 3.43
C ALA A 55 7.25 15.50 2.26
N GLU A 56 7.45 14.57 1.32
CA GLU A 56 8.51 14.65 0.31
C GLU A 56 8.03 14.90 -1.12
N ALA A 57 6.75 14.64 -1.44
CA ALA A 57 6.24 14.64 -2.80
C ALA A 57 4.81 15.18 -2.93
N LYS A 58 4.66 16.48 -2.65
CA LYS A 58 3.36 17.18 -2.58
C LYS A 58 2.51 17.10 -3.85
N ASP A 59 3.11 16.92 -5.03
CA ASP A 59 2.38 17.05 -6.30
C ASP A 59 2.37 15.78 -7.18
N ARG A 60 3.49 15.04 -7.30
CA ARG A 60 3.57 13.86 -8.21
C ARG A 60 3.00 12.56 -7.63
N PHE A 61 3.08 12.37 -6.31
CA PHE A 61 2.67 11.11 -5.66
C PHE A 61 1.43 11.29 -4.76
N THR A 62 0.87 12.49 -4.68
CA THR A 62 -0.39 12.73 -3.95
C THR A 62 -1.58 12.08 -4.64
N GLN A 63 -1.57 11.99 -5.98
CA GLN A 63 -2.61 11.28 -6.74
C GLN A 63 -2.64 9.78 -6.42
N LEU A 64 -1.48 9.18 -6.13
CA LEU A 64 -1.35 7.80 -5.66
C LEU A 64 -2.03 7.56 -4.31
N VAL A 65 -1.91 8.51 -3.39
CA VAL A 65 -2.61 8.48 -2.10
C VAL A 65 -4.12 8.63 -2.29
N LEU A 66 -4.57 9.41 -3.29
CA LEU A 66 -6.00 9.63 -3.57
C LEU A 66 -6.68 8.42 -4.22
N VAL A 67 -5.96 7.59 -4.98
CA VAL A 67 -6.47 6.30 -5.49
C VAL A 67 -6.70 5.30 -4.36
N TYR A 68 -6.06 5.51 -3.21
CA TYR A 68 -6.03 4.59 -2.08
C TYR A 68 -6.48 5.28 -0.80
N ASP A 69 -7.76 5.61 -0.68
CA ASP A 69 -8.36 6.01 0.62
C ASP A 69 -9.10 4.84 1.30
N GLY A 70 -8.76 3.61 0.90
CA GLY A 70 -9.35 2.39 1.46
C GLY A 70 -8.73 2.03 2.80
N ASP A 71 -9.56 1.83 3.81
CA ASP A 71 -9.14 1.24 5.08
C ASP A 71 -8.98 -0.27 4.92
N LEU A 72 -7.74 -0.75 4.73
CA LEU A 72 -7.45 -2.18 4.60
C LEU A 72 -7.84 -2.98 5.84
N GLU A 73 -7.86 -2.36 7.03
CA GLU A 73 -8.30 -3.04 8.25
C GLU A 73 -9.80 -3.34 8.21
N SER A 74 -10.59 -2.52 7.52
CA SER A 74 -12.03 -2.74 7.36
C SER A 74 -12.35 -3.99 6.54
N LEU A 75 -11.43 -4.41 5.66
CA LEU A 75 -11.58 -5.65 4.87
C LEU A 75 -11.59 -6.89 5.76
N ALA A 76 -10.97 -6.85 6.95
CA ALA A 76 -10.96 -7.99 7.86
C ALA A 76 -12.35 -8.35 8.42
N ASN A 77 -13.36 -7.52 8.16
CA ASN A 77 -14.76 -7.78 8.54
C ASN A 77 -15.59 -8.39 7.40
N LEU A 78 -15.00 -8.54 6.21
CA LEU A 78 -15.67 -9.17 5.07
C LEU A 78 -15.52 -10.69 5.15
N GLU A 79 -16.58 -11.40 4.75
CA GLU A 79 -16.54 -12.84 4.54
C GLU A 79 -16.19 -13.16 3.08
N GLN A 80 -15.96 -14.44 2.78
CA GLN A 80 -15.78 -14.88 1.40
C GLN A 80 -17.13 -15.01 0.70
N PRO A 81 -17.24 -14.62 -0.59
CA PRO A 81 -16.18 -14.23 -1.52
C PRO A 81 -15.84 -12.73 -1.56
N GLU A 82 -16.56 -11.88 -0.83
CA GLU A 82 -16.43 -10.42 -0.88
C GLU A 82 -15.02 -9.96 -0.48
N LEU A 83 -14.43 -10.61 0.52
CA LEU A 83 -13.04 -10.38 0.93
C LEU A 83 -12.06 -10.60 -0.22
N ALA A 84 -12.16 -11.73 -0.92
CA ALA A 84 -11.26 -12.03 -2.03
C ALA A 84 -11.40 -11.02 -3.17
N ASN A 85 -12.63 -10.62 -3.51
CA ASN A 85 -12.88 -9.61 -4.54
C ASN A 85 -12.26 -8.25 -4.14
N ALA A 86 -12.49 -7.82 -2.89
CA ALA A 86 -11.94 -6.57 -2.39
C ALA A 86 -10.40 -6.58 -2.39
N ILE A 87 -9.77 -7.70 -2.02
CA ILE A 87 -8.31 -7.84 -2.06
C ILE A 87 -7.78 -7.83 -3.49
N ASN A 88 -8.45 -8.49 -4.44
CA ASN A 88 -8.02 -8.49 -5.84
C ASN A 88 -8.11 -7.07 -6.45
N ASP A 89 -9.20 -6.35 -6.20
CA ASP A 89 -9.33 -4.94 -6.61
C ASP A 89 -8.21 -4.07 -6.01
N THR A 90 -7.88 -4.34 -4.76
CA THR A 90 -6.83 -3.67 -3.99
C THR A 90 -5.45 -3.96 -4.58
N LEU A 91 -5.15 -5.20 -4.95
CA LEU A 91 -3.93 -5.61 -5.65
C LEU A 91 -3.79 -4.95 -7.02
N ASP A 92 -4.86 -4.87 -7.80
CA ASP A 92 -4.82 -4.23 -9.11
C ASP A 92 -4.53 -2.73 -9.03
N ARG A 93 -5.08 -2.06 -8.02
CA ARG A 93 -4.74 -0.66 -7.73
C ARG A 93 -3.27 -0.49 -7.35
N LEU A 94 -2.69 -1.41 -6.56
CA LEU A 94 -1.25 -1.38 -6.21
C LEU A 94 -0.36 -1.56 -7.44
N ARG A 95 -0.75 -2.43 -8.39
CA ARG A 95 0.00 -2.61 -9.64
C ARG A 95 -0.03 -1.38 -10.52
N ILE A 96 -1.18 -0.72 -10.63
CA ILE A 96 -1.30 0.56 -11.36
C ILE A 96 -0.42 1.62 -10.70
N ALA A 97 -0.50 1.71 -9.37
CA ALA A 97 0.34 2.58 -8.56
C ALA A 97 1.84 2.38 -8.83
N ALA A 98 2.32 1.13 -8.77
CA ALA A 98 3.72 0.80 -9.04
C ALA A 98 4.15 1.25 -10.44
N ARG A 99 3.35 0.94 -11.48
CA ARG A 99 3.64 1.36 -12.86
C ARG A 99 3.73 2.88 -13.02
N ILE A 100 2.89 3.64 -12.32
CA ILE A 100 2.96 5.12 -12.36
C ILE A 100 4.30 5.60 -11.77
N ILE A 101 4.74 5.00 -10.67
CA ILE A 101 6.01 5.33 -10.01
C ILE A 101 7.22 4.90 -10.85
N GLU A 102 7.11 3.79 -11.55
CA GLU A 102 8.17 3.28 -12.41
C GLU A 102 8.40 4.17 -13.64
N ASN A 103 7.32 4.71 -14.23
CA ASN A 103 7.36 5.45 -15.50
C ASN A 103 7.37 7.00 -15.35
N GLY A 104 7.21 7.53 -14.13
CA GLY A 104 7.16 8.98 -13.85
C GLY A 104 8.44 9.56 -13.26
#